data_AF-A0A2N8NAR4-F1
#
_entry.id   AF-A0A2N8NAR4-F1
#
_cell.length_a   1.000
_cell.length_b   1.000
_cell.length_c   1.000
_cell.angle_alpha   90.00
_cell.angle_beta   90.00
_cell.angle_gamma   90.00
#
_symmetry.space_group_name_H-M   'P 1'
#
loop_
_entity.id
_entity.type
_entity.pdbx_description
1 polymer ?
#
loop_
_entity_poly.entity_id
_entity_poly.type
_entity_poly.pdbx_seq_one_letter_code
_entity_poly.pdbx_strand_id
1 'polypeptide(L)'
;MQTVKDTILAYPGVTEGESFLSAVLTDRGIDGEAEYSAEYRRAVRLAVADVYAMLGGLPDFTEYKLTISYPREWYMRKARELYRENGEPEKAASGAFVPRGISPQTW
;
A
#
# COMPACT_ATOMS: atom_id res chain seq x y z
N MET A 1 12.42 -4.12 20.03
CA MET A 1 12.49 -2.85 19.29
C MET A 1 11.57 -2.99 18.10
N GLN A 2 10.65 -2.06 17.88
CA GLN A 2 9.72 -2.14 16.75
C GLN A 2 10.33 -1.39 15.56
N THR A 3 10.52 -2.08 14.45
CA THR A 3 11.04 -1.44 13.23
C THR A 3 9.94 -0.70 12.49
N VAL A 4 10.32 0.20 11.59
CA VAL A 4 9.39 0.87 10.67
C VAL A 4 8.58 -0.15 9.86
N LYS A 5 9.23 -1.21 9.39
CA LYS A 5 8.58 -2.32 8.67
C LYS A 5 7.55 -3.03 9.56
N ASP A 6 7.90 -3.36 10.80
CA ASP A 6 6.96 -4.00 11.74
C ASP A 6 5.73 -3.11 11.99
N THR A 7 5.94 -1.80 12.11
CA THR A 7 4.83 -0.85 12.28
C THR A 7 3.93 -0.79 11.05
N ILE A 8 4.48 -0.87 9.83
CA ILE A 8 3.68 -0.91 8.59
C ILE A 8 2.87 -2.21 8.53
N LEU A 9 3.50 -3.36 8.77
CA LEU A 9 2.83 -4.68 8.73
C LEU A 9 1.75 -4.86 9.80
N ALA A 10 1.80 -4.09 10.89
CA ALA A 10 0.77 -4.09 11.92
C ALA A 10 -0.57 -3.47 11.46
N TYR A 11 -0.61 -2.76 10.32
CA TYR A 11 -1.86 -2.19 9.80
C TYR A 11 -2.76 -3.29 9.21
N PRO A 12 -4.09 -3.22 9.43
CA PRO A 12 -5.01 -4.29 9.02
C PRO A 12 -4.96 -4.58 7.51
N GLY A 13 -4.71 -5.85 7.14
CA GLY A 13 -4.68 -6.29 5.74
C GLY A 13 -3.41 -5.95 4.97
N VAL A 14 -2.44 -5.23 5.55
CA VAL A 14 -1.17 -4.90 4.88
C VAL A 14 -0.30 -6.13 4.62
N THR A 15 -0.42 -7.17 5.45
CA THR A 15 0.29 -8.45 5.27
C THR A 15 -0.05 -9.13 3.94
N GLU A 16 -1.25 -8.89 3.37
CA GLU A 16 -1.62 -9.40 2.04
C GLU A 16 -0.82 -8.73 0.90
N GLY A 17 -0.27 -7.55 1.17
CA GLY A 17 0.55 -6.76 0.25
C GLY A 17 2.04 -6.74 0.61
N GLU A 18 2.52 -7.64 1.47
CA GLU A 18 3.92 -7.65 1.92
C GLU A 18 4.90 -7.77 0.74
N SER A 19 4.52 -8.47 -0.34
CA SER A 19 5.32 -8.56 -1.57
C SER A 19 5.57 -7.21 -2.25
N PHE A 20 4.73 -6.20 -2.00
CA PHE A 20 4.91 -4.84 -2.51
C PHE A 20 5.75 -3.95 -1.58
N LEU A 21 5.96 -4.36 -0.33
CA LEU A 21 6.50 -3.49 0.70
C LEU A 21 7.94 -3.03 0.39
N SER A 22 8.76 -3.88 -0.20
CA SER A 22 10.12 -3.51 -0.62
C SER A 22 10.13 -2.39 -1.66
N ALA A 23 9.22 -2.44 -2.64
CA ALA A 23 9.06 -1.40 -3.65
C ALA A 23 8.56 -0.10 -3.01
N VAL A 24 7.53 -0.17 -2.16
CA VAL A 24 6.97 1.01 -1.46
C VAL A 24 8.02 1.70 -0.58
N LEU A 25 8.81 0.94 0.18
CA LEU A 25 9.89 1.48 1.00
C LEU A 25 10.96 2.17 0.14
N THR A 26 11.32 1.57 -0.99
CA THR A 26 12.27 2.13 -1.95
C THR A 26 11.74 3.43 -2.57
N ASP A 27 10.51 3.43 -3.08
CA ASP A 27 9.89 4.57 -3.75
C ASP A 27 9.70 5.76 -2.80
N ARG A 28 9.49 5.50 -1.51
CA ARG A 28 9.37 6.54 -0.47
C ARG A 28 10.70 6.90 0.21
N GLY A 29 11.79 6.22 -0.11
CA GLY A 29 13.09 6.43 0.55
C GLY A 29 13.06 6.16 2.06
N ILE A 30 12.28 5.16 2.49
CA ILE A 30 12.12 4.79 3.90
C ILE A 30 12.99 3.56 4.19
N ASP A 31 13.84 3.65 5.20
CA ASP A 31 14.53 2.47 5.75
C ASP A 31 13.55 1.66 6.61
N GLY A 32 13.22 0.46 6.15
CA GLY A 32 12.30 -0.45 6.87
C GLY A 32 12.89 -1.03 8.15
N GLU A 33 14.21 -1.17 8.24
CA GLU A 33 14.90 -1.77 9.39
C GLU A 33 15.22 -0.74 10.48
N ALA A 34 15.04 0.56 10.18
CA ALA A 34 15.18 1.63 11.15
C ALA A 34 14.19 1.46 12.32
N GLU A 35 14.60 1.92 13.50
CA GLU A 35 13.72 1.97 14.66
C GLU A 35 12.58 2.97 14.42
N TYR A 36 11.34 2.55 14.69
CA TYR A 36 10.19 3.41 14.52
C TYR A 36 10.21 4.56 15.53
N SER A 37 10.07 5.79 15.03
CA SER A 37 10.03 7.02 15.82
C SER A 37 8.92 7.95 15.34
N ALA A 38 8.67 9.04 16.07
CA ALA A 38 7.64 10.01 15.71
C ALA A 38 7.88 10.67 14.33
N GLU A 39 9.14 10.75 13.88
CA GLU A 39 9.52 11.31 12.58
C GLU A 39 9.03 10.43 11.42
N TYR A 40 9.04 9.11 11.61
CA TYR A 40 8.55 8.15 10.62
C TYR A 40 7.02 8.07 10.55
N ARG A 41 6.28 8.63 11.51
CA ARG A 41 4.82 8.50 11.61
C ARG A 41 4.11 8.85 10.29
N ARG A 42 4.48 9.97 9.67
CA ARG A 42 3.89 10.41 8.40
C ARG A 42 4.29 9.47 7.26
N ALA A 43 5.57 9.14 7.16
CA ALA A 43 6.11 8.30 6.11
C ALA A 43 5.50 6.89 6.13
N VAL A 44 5.37 6.28 7.32
CA VAL A 44 4.71 4.99 7.54
C VAL A 44 3.26 5.02 7.07
N ARG A 45 2.48 6.03 7.46
CA ARG A 45 1.06 6.12 7.06
C ARG A 45 0.88 6.25 5.56
N LEU A 46 1.77 6.98 4.90
CA LEU A 46 1.75 7.11 3.46
C LEU A 46 2.24 5.84 2.75
N ALA A 47 3.21 5.11 3.33
CA ALA A 47 3.61 3.79 2.83
C ALA A 47 2.46 2.78 2.92
N VAL A 48 1.72 2.77 4.04
CA VAL A 48 0.50 1.97 4.18
C VAL A 48 -0.54 2.36 3.12
N ALA A 49 -0.70 3.66 2.83
CA ALA A 49 -1.61 4.13 1.79
C ALA A 49 -1.23 3.60 0.40
N ASP A 50 0.06 3.53 0.07
CA ASP A 50 0.54 2.94 -1.18
C ASP A 50 0.22 1.45 -1.25
N VAL A 51 0.49 0.68 -0.18
CA VAL A 51 0.19 -0.75 -0.15
C VAL A 51 -1.32 -1.00 -0.32
N TYR A 52 -2.16 -0.23 0.37
CA TYR A 52 -3.61 -0.31 0.19
C TYR A 52 -4.06 0.10 -1.22
N ALA A 53 -3.44 1.12 -1.82
CA ALA A 53 -3.75 1.50 -3.19
C ALA A 53 -3.37 0.38 -4.17
N MET A 54 -2.23 -0.29 -3.97
CA MET A 54 -1.81 -1.44 -4.78
C MET A 54 -2.79 -2.60 -4.62
N LEU A 55 -3.11 -3.02 -3.39
CA LEU A 55 -4.07 -4.10 -3.10
C LEU A 55 -5.46 -3.81 -3.66
N GLY A 56 -5.95 -2.58 -3.44
CA GLY A 56 -7.21 -2.11 -4.02
C GLY A 56 -7.16 -2.03 -5.53
N GLY A 57 -5.99 -1.82 -6.14
CA GLY A 57 -5.78 -1.65 -7.58
C GLY A 57 -5.66 -2.95 -8.36
N LEU A 58 -5.26 -4.05 -7.72
CA LEU A 58 -5.12 -5.35 -8.38
C LEU A 58 -6.40 -5.76 -9.13
N PRO A 59 -6.31 -6.41 -10.31
CA PRO A 59 -7.49 -6.89 -10.99
C PRO A 59 -8.30 -7.82 -10.08
N ASP A 60 -9.61 -7.70 -10.21
CA ASP A 60 -10.53 -8.46 -9.38
C ASP A 60 -10.63 -9.91 -9.89
N PHE A 61 -9.79 -10.77 -9.33
CA PHE A 61 -9.82 -12.22 -9.56
C PHE A 61 -10.50 -12.93 -8.39
N THR A 62 -11.56 -12.34 -7.81
CA THR A 62 -12.29 -12.90 -6.66
C THR A 62 -13.04 -14.19 -6.97
N GLU A 63 -13.19 -14.58 -8.24
CA GLU A 63 -13.57 -15.93 -8.59
C GLU A 63 -12.52 -16.90 -8.01
N TYR A 64 -12.90 -17.63 -6.96
CA TYR A 64 -12.12 -18.67 -6.26
C TYR A 64 -11.08 -18.25 -5.20
N LYS A 65 -11.06 -17.00 -4.73
CA LYS A 65 -10.21 -16.65 -3.55
C LYS A 65 -10.94 -16.97 -2.24
N LEU A 66 -10.46 -17.99 -1.52
CA LEU A 66 -11.00 -18.43 -0.23
C LEU A 66 -10.75 -17.45 0.93
N THR A 67 -9.77 -16.55 0.82
CA THR A 67 -9.38 -15.64 1.91
C THR A 67 -8.80 -14.34 1.34
N ILE A 68 -9.65 -13.32 1.20
CA ILE A 68 -9.22 -11.92 1.22
C ILE A 68 -9.82 -11.33 2.50
N SER A 69 -9.01 -10.69 3.33
CA SER A 69 -9.45 -10.15 4.63
C SER A 69 -10.39 -8.95 4.47
N TYR A 70 -10.18 -8.13 3.43
CA TYR A 70 -10.98 -6.93 3.17
C TYR A 70 -11.31 -6.74 1.68
N PRO A 71 -12.53 -6.27 1.34
CA PRO A 71 -12.89 -6.01 -0.06
C PRO A 71 -12.05 -4.88 -0.67
N ARG A 72 -11.87 -4.89 -2.00
CA ARG A 72 -11.07 -3.88 -2.73
C ARG A 72 -11.47 -2.43 -2.41
N GLU A 73 -12.77 -2.18 -2.27
CA GLU A 73 -13.29 -0.86 -1.92
C GLU A 73 -12.81 -0.38 -0.54
N TRP A 74 -12.68 -1.31 0.42
CA TRP A 74 -12.17 -0.98 1.75
C TRP A 74 -10.72 -0.50 1.67
N TYR A 75 -9.86 -1.22 0.93
CA TYR A 75 -8.46 -0.83 0.71
C TYR A 75 -8.37 0.54 0.02
N MET A 76 -9.13 0.73 -1.06
CA MET A 76 -9.17 2.01 -1.79
C MET A 76 -9.62 3.18 -0.92
N ARG A 77 -10.66 2.99 -0.11
CA ARG A 77 -11.15 4.02 0.81
C ARG A 77 -10.08 4.37 1.85
N LYS A 78 -9.45 3.36 2.45
CA LYS A 78 -8.40 3.56 3.48
C LYS A 78 -7.16 4.24 2.92
N ALA A 79 -6.73 3.88 1.72
CA ALA A 79 -5.64 4.57 1.02
C ALA A 79 -5.97 6.07 0.86
N ARG A 80 -7.16 6.41 0.35
CA ARG A 80 -7.59 7.80 0.15
C ARG A 80 -7.66 8.61 1.44
N GLU A 81 -8.14 8.02 2.52
CA GLU A 81 -8.16 8.64 3.85
C GLU A 81 -6.73 8.98 4.31
N LEU A 82 -5.82 8.00 4.26
CA LEU A 82 -4.43 8.19 4.68
C LEU A 82 -3.69 9.22 3.82
N TYR A 83 -3.89 9.22 2.50
CA TYR A 83 -3.30 10.24 1.62
C TYR A 83 -3.77 11.66 1.99
N ARG A 84 -5.07 11.86 2.22
CA ARG A 84 -5.62 13.18 2.61
C ARG A 84 -5.08 13.64 3.95
N GLU A 85 -5.09 12.75 4.95
CA GLU A 85 -4.65 13.08 6.30
C GLU A 85 -3.15 13.39 6.39
N ASN A 86 -2.34 12.86 5.46
CA ASN A 86 -0.89 12.98 5.49
C ASN A 86 -0.33 13.88 4.36
N GLY A 87 -1.19 14.63 3.68
CA GLY A 87 -0.79 15.73 2.78
C GLY A 87 -0.45 15.33 1.35
N GLU A 88 -1.00 14.21 0.85
CA GLU A 88 -0.95 13.81 -0.58
C GLU A 88 -2.39 13.68 -1.16
N PRO A 89 -3.28 14.69 -1.02
CA PRO A 89 -4.70 14.58 -1.42
C PRO A 89 -4.91 14.34 -2.93
N GLU A 90 -3.96 14.72 -3.77
CA GLU A 90 -3.95 14.44 -5.20
C GLU A 90 -3.96 12.94 -5.49
N LYS A 91 -3.19 12.15 -4.72
CA LYS A 91 -3.21 10.69 -4.82
C LYS A 91 -4.51 10.07 -4.34
N ALA A 92 -5.25 10.76 -3.46
CA ALA A 92 -6.58 10.33 -3.05
C ALA A 92 -7.63 10.55 -4.15
N ALA A 93 -7.39 11.50 -5.07
CA ALA A 93 -8.28 11.83 -6.17
C ALA A 93 -7.98 11.00 -7.43
N SER A 94 -6.70 10.77 -7.73
CA SER A 94 -6.30 9.84 -8.78
C SER A 94 -6.60 8.41 -8.32
N GLY A 95 -7.39 7.64 -9.08
CA GLY A 95 -7.56 6.21 -8.81
C GLY A 95 -6.22 5.47 -8.68
N ALA A 96 -6.18 4.32 -8.01
CA ALA A 96 -4.92 3.63 -7.73
C ALA A 96 -4.06 3.42 -8.97
N PHE A 97 -2.77 3.72 -8.85
CA PHE A 97 -1.77 3.32 -9.82
C PHE A 97 -1.65 1.79 -9.77
N VAL A 98 -2.21 1.13 -10.78
CA VAL A 98 -1.96 -0.28 -11.05
C VAL A 98 -0.82 -0.31 -12.05
N PRO A 99 0.34 -0.89 -11.74
CA PRO A 99 1.34 -1.21 -12.75
C PRO A 99 0.66 -2.13 -13.78
N ARG A 100 0.17 -1.57 -14.88
CA ARG A 100 -0.38 -2.37 -15.98
C ARG A 100 0.83 -3.04 -16.60
N GLY A 101 0.99 -4.34 -16.38
CA GLY A 101 1.96 -5.12 -17.12
C GLY A 101 1.78 -4.81 -18.60
N ILE A 102 2.81 -4.25 -19.22
CA ILE A 102 2.83 -4.07 -20.66
C ILE A 102 2.94 -5.51 -21.20
N SER A 103 1.85 -6.05 -21.75
CA SER A 103 1.97 -7.26 -22.57
C SER A 103 2.97 -6.93 -23.67
N PRO A 104 4.06 -7.70 -23.87
CA PRO A 104 4.82 -7.57 -25.08
C PRO A 104 3.84 -7.75 -26.23
N GLN A 105 3.79 -6.80 -27.18
CA GLN A 105 3.09 -7.05 -28.44
C GLN A 105 3.82 -8.23 -29.10
N THR A 106 3.31 -9.44 -28.92
CA THR A 106 3.71 -10.58 -29.73
C THR A 106 3.00 -10.44 -31.08
N TRP A 107 3.84 -10.47 -32.12
CA TRP A 107 3.56 -10.38 -33.56
C TRP A 107 2.50 -11.37 -34.05
#